data_AF-U4UDG9-F1
#
_entry.id   AF-U4UDG9-F1
#
_cell.length_a   1.000
_cell.length_b   1.000
_cell.length_c   1.000
_cell.angle_alpha   90.00
_cell.angle_beta   90.00
_cell.angle_gamma   90.00
#
_symmetry.space_group_name_H-M   'P 1'
#
loop_
_entity.id
_entity.type
_entity.pdbx_description
1 polymer ?
#
loop_
_entity_poly.entity_id
_entity_poly.type
_entity_poly.pdbx_seq_one_letter_code
_entity_poly.pdbx_strand_id
1 'polypeptide(L)'
;MLPKDLKLKESTSALINPTLSPSSSGVPLIREKSYTIEQEQVVQLQNRPELVENKSVSKLFSFLQILTAMFGSFAHGGNDVSNAIGPLITLWLIYSEGTVAQKSETPLFILLYGGLGISVGLWLWGRRVIQTIGEDLTQITPSTGFTIEIGAAFTVLLASKIGIPISTTHCKVGSVVFVGYFSSSKEGVDWSLFRNIIYAWVITVPIAALLSALIMFSLISLI
;
A
#
# COMPACT_ATOMS: atom_id res chain seq x y z
N MET A 1 -70.17 20.70 2.00
CA MET A 1 -69.52 19.45 1.58
C MET A 1 -69.75 19.27 0.10
N LEU A 2 -68.73 19.55 -0.72
CA LEU A 2 -68.72 19.34 -2.17
C LEU A 2 -67.30 18.91 -2.55
N PRO A 3 -67.10 17.87 -3.38
CA PRO A 3 -65.79 17.34 -3.69
C PRO A 3 -65.17 18.08 -4.88
N LYS A 4 -63.84 18.22 -4.87
CA LYS A 4 -63.03 18.62 -6.03
C LYS A 4 -61.75 17.79 -6.06
N ASP A 5 -61.75 16.86 -7.02
CA ASP A 5 -60.72 16.66 -8.04
C ASP A 5 -59.26 16.32 -7.67
N LEU A 6 -58.90 15.13 -8.18
CA LEU A 6 -57.75 14.83 -9.05
C LEU A 6 -56.30 14.84 -8.51
N LYS A 7 -55.66 13.71 -8.86
CA LYS A 7 -54.23 13.46 -9.10
C LYS A 7 -53.33 13.31 -7.88
N LEU A 8 -52.82 12.09 -7.70
CA LEU A 8 -51.39 11.73 -7.66
C LEU A 8 -51.24 10.29 -7.14
N LYS A 9 -51.51 9.28 -8.00
CA LYS A 9 -51.09 7.90 -7.71
C LYS A 9 -50.70 7.12 -8.97
N GLU A 10 -50.03 7.81 -9.90
CA GLU A 10 -49.35 7.22 -11.05
C GLU A 10 -48.00 7.91 -11.28
N SER A 11 -47.13 7.90 -10.26
CA SER A 11 -45.75 8.37 -10.42
C SER A 11 -44.79 7.50 -9.61
N THR A 12 -44.91 6.18 -9.80
CA THR A 12 -43.98 5.21 -9.19
C THR A 12 -43.62 4.06 -10.14
N SER A 13 -43.95 4.20 -11.43
CA SER A 13 -43.70 3.18 -12.46
C SER A 13 -42.96 3.73 -13.69
N ALA A 14 -42.44 4.96 -13.65
CA ALA A 14 -41.86 5.64 -14.82
C ALA A 14 -40.31 5.66 -14.89
N LEU A 15 -39.59 4.91 -14.05
CA LEU A 15 -38.11 4.83 -14.12
C LEU A 15 -37.56 3.48 -14.59
N ILE A 16 -38.41 2.59 -15.11
CA ILE A 16 -37.98 1.34 -15.73
C ILE A 16 -38.32 1.40 -17.22
N ASN A 17 -37.46 2.06 -17.99
CA ASN A 17 -37.26 1.76 -19.40
C ASN A 17 -35.95 2.41 -19.88
N PRO A 18 -34.90 1.62 -20.18
CA PRO A 18 -33.80 2.13 -20.97
C PRO A 18 -34.29 2.24 -22.41
N THR A 19 -34.67 3.45 -22.83
CA THR A 19 -34.97 3.74 -24.22
C THR A 19 -33.68 3.52 -25.02
N LEU A 20 -33.63 2.41 -25.74
CA LEU A 20 -32.65 2.08 -26.77
C LEU A 20 -32.58 3.23 -27.78
N SER A 21 -31.46 3.96 -27.82
CA SER A 21 -31.09 4.74 -29.00
C SER A 21 -30.13 3.91 -29.87
N PRO A 22 -30.41 3.70 -31.17
CA PRO A 22 -29.49 3.04 -32.07
C PRO A 22 -28.56 4.09 -32.66
N SER A 23 -27.50 4.47 -31.94
CA SER A 23 -26.38 5.19 -32.55
C SER A 23 -25.12 4.35 -32.42
N SER A 24 -24.86 3.62 -33.50
CA SER A 24 -23.63 2.94 -33.85
C SER A 24 -22.44 3.92 -33.84
N SER A 25 -21.81 4.09 -32.69
CA SER A 25 -20.38 4.42 -32.61
C SER A 25 -19.74 3.37 -31.70
N GLY A 26 -18.80 2.61 -32.26
CA GLY A 26 -18.25 1.38 -31.69
C GLY A 26 -17.34 1.57 -30.48
N VAL A 27 -17.78 2.30 -29.44
CA VAL A 27 -17.14 2.25 -28.12
C VAL A 27 -18.17 2.16 -26.96
N PRO A 28 -18.97 1.08 -26.82
CA PRO A 28 -19.96 0.97 -25.75
C PRO A 28 -19.40 0.34 -24.46
N LEU A 29 -18.37 -0.51 -24.53
CA LEU A 29 -17.99 -1.38 -23.41
C LEU A 29 -17.17 -0.69 -22.32
N ILE A 30 -16.39 0.35 -22.66
CA ILE A 30 -15.54 1.05 -21.68
C ILE A 30 -16.39 2.02 -20.87
N ARG A 31 -17.33 2.75 -21.50
CA ARG A 31 -18.16 3.76 -20.82
C ARG A 31 -19.14 3.15 -19.83
N GLU A 32 -19.78 2.03 -20.21
CA GLU A 32 -20.65 1.30 -19.28
C GLU A 32 -19.85 0.75 -18.11
N LYS A 33 -18.69 0.12 -18.36
CA LYS A 33 -17.81 -0.38 -17.29
C LYS A 33 -17.33 0.73 -16.35
N SER A 34 -16.91 1.88 -16.90
CA SER A 34 -16.52 3.05 -16.09
C SER A 34 -17.68 3.60 -15.26
N TYR A 35 -18.89 3.66 -15.82
CA TYR A 35 -20.08 4.11 -15.12
C TYR A 35 -20.48 3.14 -14.00
N THR A 36 -20.42 1.82 -14.24
CA THR A 36 -20.69 0.81 -13.23
C THR A 36 -19.68 0.87 -12.09
N ILE A 37 -18.39 1.06 -12.38
CA ILE A 37 -17.34 1.21 -11.37
C ILE A 37 -17.54 2.50 -10.54
N GLU A 38 -17.85 3.63 -11.19
CA GLU A 38 -18.18 4.88 -10.49
C GLU A 38 -19.42 4.71 -9.61
N GLN A 39 -20.47 4.07 -10.11
CA GLN A 39 -21.70 3.80 -9.37
C GLN A 39 -21.45 2.89 -8.16
N GLU A 40 -20.68 1.81 -8.33
CA GLU A 40 -20.37 0.85 -7.27
C GLU A 40 -19.50 1.49 -6.18
N GLN A 41 -18.52 2.31 -6.56
CA GLN A 41 -17.74 3.11 -5.63
C GLN A 41 -18.60 4.14 -4.89
N VAL A 42 -19.48 4.87 -5.59
CA VAL A 42 -20.37 5.87 -4.98
C VAL A 42 -21.33 5.20 -4.00
N VAL A 43 -21.87 4.03 -4.33
CA VAL A 43 -22.76 3.26 -3.43
C VAL A 43 -22.00 2.77 -2.19
N GLN A 44 -20.76 2.29 -2.33
CA GLN A 44 -19.95 1.89 -1.17
C GLN A 44 -19.60 3.08 -0.26
N LEU A 45 -19.21 4.22 -0.84
CA LEU A 45 -18.92 5.46 -0.11
C LEU A 45 -20.18 6.03 0.57
N GLN A 46 -21.35 5.91 -0.07
CA GLN A 46 -22.63 6.36 0.49
C GLN A 46 -23.05 5.54 1.72
N ASN A 47 -22.70 4.25 1.78
CA ASN A 47 -22.98 3.38 2.92
C ASN A 47 -22.05 3.62 4.12
N ARG A 48 -20.95 4.39 3.95
CA ARG A 48 -20.00 4.78 5.00
C ARG A 48 -19.82 6.31 5.02
N PRO A 49 -20.78 7.05 5.60
CA PRO A 49 -20.78 8.52 5.56
C PRO A 49 -19.52 9.15 6.15
N GLU A 50 -18.81 8.45 7.03
CA GLU A 50 -17.52 8.84 7.61
C GLU A 50 -16.35 8.87 6.61
N LEU A 51 -16.46 8.17 5.47
CA LEU A 51 -15.44 8.13 4.41
C LEU A 51 -15.68 9.18 3.31
N VAL A 52 -16.82 9.88 3.33
CA VAL A 52 -17.19 10.85 2.30
C VAL A 52 -16.46 12.17 2.55
N GLU A 53 -15.33 12.35 1.88
CA GLU A 53 -14.59 13.62 1.90
C GLU A 53 -15.24 14.69 1.01
N ASN A 54 -15.13 15.94 1.44
CA ASN A 54 -15.48 17.06 0.59
C ASN A 54 -14.59 17.05 -0.68
N LYS A 55 -15.20 17.23 -1.86
CA LYS A 55 -14.51 17.16 -3.16
C LYS A 55 -13.29 18.09 -3.26
N SER A 56 -13.33 19.26 -2.61
CA SER A 56 -12.20 20.19 -2.58
C SER A 56 -11.04 19.68 -1.72
N VAL A 57 -11.37 19.10 -0.56
CA VAL A 57 -10.41 18.49 0.38
C VAL A 57 -9.75 17.27 -0.27
N SER A 58 -10.56 16.39 -0.86
CA SER A 58 -10.08 15.18 -1.53
C SER A 58 -9.10 15.50 -2.67
N LYS A 59 -9.34 16.56 -3.46
CA LYS A 59 -8.40 17.00 -4.51
C LYS A 59 -7.07 17.49 -3.94
N LEU A 60 -7.11 18.30 -2.88
CA LEU A 60 -5.90 18.82 -2.24
C LEU A 60 -5.08 17.68 -1.63
N PHE A 61 -5.73 16.80 -0.86
CA PHE A 61 -5.06 15.67 -0.23
C PHE A 61 -4.60 14.60 -1.22
N SER A 62 -5.27 14.44 -2.37
CA SER A 62 -4.78 13.54 -3.43
C SER A 62 -3.43 14.01 -3.97
N PHE A 63 -3.27 15.32 -4.19
CA PHE A 63 -1.98 15.89 -4.60
C PHE A 63 -0.91 15.72 -3.50
N LEU A 64 -1.25 16.06 -2.25
CA LEU A 64 -0.33 15.90 -1.13
C LEU A 64 0.07 14.43 -0.93
N GLN A 65 -0.87 13.51 -1.11
CA GLN A 65 -0.65 12.08 -0.95
C GLN A 65 0.35 11.53 -1.97
N ILE A 66 0.31 12.01 -3.22
CA ILE A 66 1.31 11.64 -4.23
C ILE A 66 2.69 12.11 -3.78
N LEU A 67 2.80 13.35 -3.30
CA LEU A 67 4.07 13.91 -2.83
C LEU A 67 4.61 13.14 -1.63
N THR A 68 3.78 12.81 -0.66
CA THR A 68 4.19 12.02 0.50
C THR A 68 4.52 10.59 0.13
N ALA A 69 3.80 9.96 -0.80
CA ALA A 69 4.11 8.62 -1.28
C ALA A 69 5.48 8.57 -1.99
N MET A 70 5.82 9.60 -2.76
CA MET A 70 7.16 9.72 -3.36
C MET A 70 8.25 9.84 -2.30
N PHE A 71 8.03 10.69 -1.29
CA PHE A 71 8.98 10.85 -0.18
C PHE A 71 9.13 9.55 0.64
N GLY A 72 8.01 8.89 0.96
CA GLY A 72 7.98 7.61 1.66
C GLY A 72 8.70 6.52 0.87
N SER A 73 8.49 6.44 -0.45
CA SER A 73 9.20 5.51 -1.34
C SER A 73 10.72 5.74 -1.34
N PHE A 74 11.16 7.00 -1.37
CA PHE A 74 12.59 7.33 -1.27
C PHE A 74 13.19 6.88 0.07
N ALA A 75 12.54 7.21 1.19
CA ALA A 75 12.99 6.80 2.53
C ALA A 75 13.01 5.27 2.70
N HIS A 76 11.97 4.59 2.19
CA HIS A 76 11.86 3.14 2.20
C HIS A 76 12.96 2.48 1.36
N GLY A 77 13.19 2.96 0.14
CA GLY A 77 14.25 2.46 -0.72
C GLY A 77 15.63 2.57 -0.08
N GLY A 78 15.94 3.69 0.57
CA GLY A 78 17.22 3.87 1.26
C GLY A 78 17.44 2.86 2.40
N ASN A 79 16.39 2.55 3.16
CA ASN A 79 16.46 1.54 4.23
C ASN A 79 16.60 0.12 3.66
N ASP A 80 15.78 -0.23 2.68
CA ASP A 80 15.65 -1.59 2.17
C ASP A 80 16.82 -2.00 1.25
N VAL A 81 17.47 -1.05 0.55
CA VAL A 81 18.70 -1.33 -0.22
C VAL A 81 19.79 -1.90 0.69
N SER A 82 19.92 -1.38 1.92
CA SER A 82 20.93 -1.85 2.88
C SER A 82 20.70 -3.32 3.28
N ASN A 83 19.43 -3.73 3.40
CA ASN A 83 19.08 -5.11 3.76
C ASN A 83 19.43 -6.11 2.66
N ALA A 84 19.24 -5.74 1.39
CA ALA A 84 19.53 -6.63 0.26
C ALA A 84 21.02 -6.63 -0.13
N ILE A 85 21.65 -5.45 -0.11
CA ILE A 85 23.01 -5.26 -0.64
C ILE A 85 24.09 -5.37 0.43
N GLY A 86 23.75 -5.27 1.72
CA GLY A 86 24.70 -5.42 2.83
C GLY A 86 25.59 -6.66 2.73
N PRO A 87 25.02 -7.88 2.60
CA PRO A 87 25.81 -9.10 2.44
C PRO A 87 26.70 -9.09 1.18
N LEU A 88 26.22 -8.50 0.09
CA LEU A 88 26.97 -8.41 -1.17
C LEU A 88 28.17 -7.45 -1.03
N ILE A 89 28.01 -6.32 -0.34
CA ILE A 89 29.11 -5.40 -0.02
C ILE A 89 30.14 -6.10 0.86
N THR A 90 29.71 -6.84 1.88
CA THR A 90 30.63 -7.59 2.75
C THR A 90 31.47 -8.58 1.94
N LEU A 91 30.86 -9.32 1.01
CA LEU A 91 31.58 -10.23 0.12
C LEU A 91 32.59 -9.49 -0.77
N TRP A 92 32.20 -8.34 -1.33
CA TRP A 92 33.06 -7.50 -2.16
C TRP A 92 34.27 -6.95 -1.41
N LEU A 93 34.06 -6.48 -0.17
CA LEU A 93 35.13 -5.97 0.70
C LEU A 93 36.12 -7.07 1.08
N ILE A 94 35.63 -8.26 1.45
CA ILE A 94 36.50 -9.42 1.73
C ILE A 94 37.32 -9.79 0.48
N TYR A 95 36.70 -9.80 -0.69
CA TYR A 95 37.39 -10.13 -1.95
C TYR A 95 38.45 -9.10 -2.34
N SER A 96 38.17 -7.81 -2.14
CA SER A 96 39.03 -6.71 -2.62
C SER A 96 40.11 -6.31 -1.61
N GLU A 97 39.77 -6.26 -0.32
CA GLU A 97 40.63 -5.71 0.75
C GLU A 97 41.11 -6.79 1.73
N GLY A 98 40.55 -8.01 1.69
CA GLY A 98 40.87 -9.07 2.65
C GLY A 98 40.43 -8.79 4.09
N THR A 99 39.64 -7.73 4.30
CA THR A 99 39.14 -7.31 5.62
C THR A 99 37.63 -7.08 5.59
N VAL A 100 37.00 -7.26 6.75
CA VAL A 100 35.58 -6.96 7.00
C VAL A 100 35.36 -5.55 7.55
N ALA A 101 36.43 -4.80 7.82
CA ALA A 101 36.31 -3.43 8.30
C ALA A 101 35.76 -2.53 7.18
N GLN A 102 34.55 -2.00 7.35
CA GLN A 102 33.99 -0.92 6.51
C GLN A 102 34.79 0.38 6.71
N LYS A 103 36.00 0.43 6.15
CA LYS A 103 36.80 1.66 6.06
C LYS A 103 36.67 2.33 4.69
N SER A 104 36.28 1.61 3.65
CA SER A 104 36.12 2.17 2.31
C SER A 104 34.66 2.55 2.00
N GLU A 105 34.53 3.55 1.14
CA GLU A 105 33.23 4.00 0.64
C GLU A 105 32.56 2.89 -0.19
N THR A 106 31.25 2.73 -0.01
CA THR A 106 30.49 1.71 -0.71
C THR A 106 30.39 2.05 -2.20
N PRO A 107 30.74 1.14 -3.13
CA PRO A 107 30.72 1.45 -4.55
C PRO A 107 29.31 1.74 -5.07
N LEU A 108 29.12 2.89 -5.73
CA LEU A 108 27.82 3.34 -6.25
C LEU A 108 27.14 2.33 -7.19
N PHE A 109 27.91 1.56 -7.97
CA PHE A 109 27.33 0.59 -8.90
C PHE A 109 26.59 -0.56 -8.18
N ILE A 110 27.04 -0.96 -7.00
CA ILE A 110 26.37 -2.01 -6.20
C ILE A 110 25.06 -1.46 -5.63
N LEU A 111 25.05 -0.19 -5.20
CA LEU A 111 23.81 0.49 -4.77
C LEU A 111 22.81 0.61 -5.93
N LEU A 112 23.27 0.98 -7.12
CA LEU A 112 22.42 1.05 -8.32
C LEU A 112 21.84 -0.33 -8.67
N TYR A 113 22.64 -1.39 -8.59
CA TYR A 113 22.18 -2.76 -8.78
C TYR A 113 21.06 -3.12 -7.79
N GLY A 114 21.22 -2.80 -6.50
CA GLY A 114 20.18 -3.01 -5.50
C GLY A 114 18.90 -2.22 -5.75
N GLY A 115 19.03 -0.93 -6.06
CA GLY A 115 17.88 -0.07 -6.35
C GLY A 115 17.07 -0.54 -7.57
N LEU A 116 17.76 -0.97 -8.64
CA LEU A 116 17.12 -1.57 -9.81
C LEU A 116 16.44 -2.90 -9.47
N GLY A 117 17.10 -3.76 -8.68
CA GLY A 117 16.54 -5.03 -8.23
C GLY A 117 15.24 -4.86 -7.44
N ILE A 118 15.21 -3.92 -6.48
CA ILE A 118 14.00 -3.60 -5.71
C ILE A 118 12.90 -3.05 -6.63
N SER A 119 13.25 -2.14 -7.55
CA SER A 119 12.28 -1.55 -8.49
C SER A 119 11.61 -2.61 -9.37
N VAL A 120 12.40 -3.53 -9.92
CA VAL A 120 11.89 -4.64 -10.74
C VAL A 120 11.07 -5.62 -9.90
N GLY A 121 11.52 -5.96 -8.69
CA GLY A 121 10.79 -6.85 -7.78
C GLY A 121 9.42 -6.29 -7.40
N LEU A 122 9.36 -4.99 -7.07
CA LEU A 122 8.11 -4.30 -6.77
C LEU A 122 7.18 -4.27 -7.98
N TRP A 123 7.72 -4.06 -9.19
CA TRP A 123 6.91 -4.05 -10.40
C TRP A 123 6.29 -5.42 -10.72
N LEU A 124 7.03 -6.51 -10.51
CA LEU A 124 6.59 -7.87 -10.83
C LEU A 124 5.67 -8.48 -9.75
N TRP A 125 6.01 -8.31 -8.46
CA TRP A 125 5.31 -8.98 -7.35
C TRP A 125 4.68 -8.04 -6.32
N GLY A 126 4.97 -6.74 -6.37
CA GLY A 126 4.50 -5.77 -5.36
C GLY A 126 2.98 -5.57 -5.34
N ARG A 127 2.29 -5.81 -6.47
CA ARG A 127 0.86 -5.51 -6.60
C ARG A 127 0.00 -6.16 -5.52
N ARG A 128 0.28 -7.41 -5.16
CA ARG A 128 -0.50 -8.13 -4.13
C ARG A 128 -0.36 -7.48 -2.76
N VAL A 129 0.86 -7.11 -2.38
CA VAL A 129 1.12 -6.47 -1.08
C VAL A 129 0.49 -5.08 -1.03
N ILE A 130 0.56 -4.33 -2.13
CA ILE A 130 -0.07 -3.00 -2.24
C ILE A 130 -1.59 -3.12 -2.09
N GLN A 131 -2.21 -4.11 -2.72
CA GLN A 131 -3.66 -4.37 -2.59
C GLN A 131 -4.04 -4.74 -1.16
N THR A 132 -3.29 -5.65 -0.53
CA THR A 132 -3.58 -6.08 0.85
C THR A 132 -3.51 -4.93 1.85
N ILE A 133 -2.56 -4.00 1.70
CA ILE A 133 -2.44 -2.85 2.60
C ILE A 133 -3.43 -1.73 2.22
N GLY A 134 -3.66 -1.51 0.92
CA GLY A 134 -4.41 -0.38 0.40
C GLY A 134 -5.93 -0.57 0.35
N GLU A 135 -6.39 -1.81 0.26
CA GLU A 135 -7.81 -2.14 0.07
C GLU A 135 -8.30 -3.16 1.12
N ASP A 136 -7.55 -4.24 1.35
CA ASP A 136 -8.04 -5.35 2.19
C ASP A 136 -7.95 -5.05 3.70
N LEU A 137 -6.94 -4.31 4.16
CA LEU A 137 -6.71 -4.07 5.59
C LEU A 137 -7.59 -2.96 6.18
N THR A 138 -7.76 -1.87 5.45
CA THR A 138 -8.64 -0.74 5.80
C THR A 138 -8.98 0.01 4.52
N GLN A 139 -10.14 0.68 4.50
CA GLN A 139 -10.43 1.61 3.41
C GLN A 139 -9.62 2.90 3.59
N ILE A 140 -8.90 3.29 2.54
CA ILE A 140 -8.02 4.47 2.53
C ILE A 140 -8.61 5.55 1.61
N THR A 141 -8.87 6.71 2.18
CA THR A 141 -9.19 7.95 1.46
C THR A 141 -7.93 8.80 1.25
N PRO A 142 -7.92 9.81 0.36
CA PRO A 142 -6.74 10.64 0.15
C PRO A 142 -6.20 11.32 1.41
N SER A 143 -7.07 11.81 2.31
CA SER A 143 -6.60 12.44 3.56
C SER A 143 -6.03 11.45 4.57
N THR A 144 -6.69 10.30 4.74
CA THR A 144 -6.21 9.23 5.63
C THR A 144 -4.92 8.61 5.10
N GLY A 145 -4.81 8.43 3.79
CA GLY A 145 -3.59 8.00 3.12
C GLY A 145 -2.40 8.93 3.39
N PHE A 146 -2.63 10.24 3.29
CA PHE A 146 -1.61 11.25 3.62
C PHE A 146 -1.16 11.14 5.08
N THR A 147 -2.10 11.00 6.01
CA THR A 147 -1.78 10.82 7.44
C THR A 147 -1.01 9.53 7.70
N ILE A 148 -1.40 8.42 7.07
CA ILE A 148 -0.70 7.13 7.16
C ILE A 148 0.74 7.26 6.65
N GLU A 149 0.94 7.94 5.52
CA GLU A 149 2.26 8.13 4.92
C GLU A 149 3.18 8.97 5.80
N ILE A 150 2.70 10.12 6.27
CA ILE A 150 3.45 11.00 7.16
C ILE A 150 3.79 10.30 8.49
N GLY A 151 2.83 9.59 9.08
CA GLY A 151 3.04 8.85 10.33
C GLY A 151 4.16 7.82 10.19
N ALA A 152 4.06 6.96 9.18
CA ALA A 152 5.06 5.92 8.93
C ALA A 152 6.44 6.52 8.59
N ALA A 153 6.49 7.50 7.68
CA ALA A 153 7.73 8.14 7.26
C ALA A 153 8.42 8.88 8.42
N PHE A 154 7.65 9.55 9.29
CA PHE A 154 8.19 10.21 10.47
C PHE A 154 8.85 9.21 11.43
N THR A 155 8.20 8.07 11.70
CA THR A 155 8.79 7.01 12.53
C THR A 155 10.09 6.46 11.94
N VAL A 156 10.08 6.18 10.63
CA VAL A 156 11.27 5.68 9.90
C VAL A 156 12.42 6.69 9.95
N LEU A 157 12.13 7.96 9.72
CA LEU A 157 13.14 9.01 9.72
C LEU A 157 13.75 9.20 11.11
N LEU A 158 12.93 9.18 12.17
CA LEU A 158 13.41 9.33 13.53
C LEU A 158 14.31 8.17 13.94
N ALA A 159 13.92 6.93 13.65
CA ALA A 159 14.74 5.75 13.92
C ALA A 159 16.05 5.76 13.12
N SER A 160 15.97 6.13 11.83
CA SER A 160 17.14 6.25 10.96
C SER A 160 18.12 7.31 11.47
N LYS A 161 17.63 8.45 12.00
CA LYS A 161 18.48 9.47 12.62
C LYS A 161 19.20 8.99 13.89
N ILE A 162 18.60 8.07 14.63
CA ILE A 162 19.20 7.46 15.84
C ILE A 162 20.06 6.25 15.47
N GLY A 163 20.06 5.83 14.19
CA GLY A 163 20.86 4.70 13.70
C GLY A 163 20.29 3.33 14.05
N ILE A 164 19.01 3.24 14.41
CA ILE A 164 18.35 1.97 14.75
C ILE A 164 17.73 1.39 13.48
N PRO A 165 18.08 0.15 13.09
CA PRO A 165 17.39 -0.53 12.00
C PRO A 165 15.98 -0.87 12.43
N ILE A 166 14.98 -0.39 11.68
CA ILE A 166 13.58 -0.68 11.92
C ILE A 166 12.90 -1.26 10.69
N SER A 167 11.80 -1.98 10.89
CA SER A 167 10.96 -2.46 9.79
C SER A 167 10.02 -1.35 9.33
N THR A 168 10.25 -0.87 8.10
CA THR A 168 9.35 0.06 7.38
C THR A 168 7.95 -0.52 7.21
N THR A 169 7.82 -1.84 7.01
CA THR A 169 6.53 -2.55 6.91
C THR A 169 5.74 -2.46 8.21
N HIS A 170 6.37 -2.66 9.37
CA HIS A 170 5.70 -2.53 10.66
C HIS A 170 5.23 -1.09 10.91
N CYS A 171 6.05 -0.10 10.55
CA CYS A 171 5.66 1.31 10.62
C CYS A 171 4.44 1.59 9.75
N LYS A 172 4.45 1.08 8.51
CA LYS A 172 3.35 1.26 7.55
C LYS A 172 2.05 0.63 8.03
N VAL A 173 2.08 -0.67 8.32
CA VAL A 173 0.90 -1.41 8.79
C VAL A 173 0.39 -0.84 10.11
N GLY A 174 1.29 -0.46 11.03
CA GLY A 174 0.91 0.20 12.28
C GLY A 174 0.18 1.53 12.06
N SER A 175 0.67 2.38 11.17
CA SER A 175 -0.02 3.64 10.80
C SER A 175 -1.37 3.37 10.14
N VAL A 176 -1.46 2.38 9.25
CA VAL A 176 -2.71 1.98 8.57
C VAL A 176 -3.76 1.52 9.59
N VAL A 177 -3.38 0.61 10.49
CA VAL A 177 -4.28 0.10 11.54
C VAL A 177 -4.70 1.22 12.50
N PHE A 178 -3.76 2.09 12.90
CA PHE A 178 -4.08 3.22 13.77
C PHE A 178 -5.09 4.16 13.11
N VAL A 179 -4.82 4.63 11.89
CA VAL A 179 -5.72 5.55 11.19
C VAL A 179 -7.05 4.88 10.87
N GLY A 180 -7.07 3.62 10.42
CA GLY A 180 -8.31 2.87 10.16
C GLY A 180 -9.19 2.72 11.40
N TYR A 181 -8.60 2.46 12.56
CA TYR A 181 -9.31 2.34 13.83
C TYR A 181 -9.99 3.65 14.25
N PHE A 182 -9.33 4.79 14.05
CA PHE A 182 -9.85 6.11 14.43
C PHE A 182 -10.77 6.75 13.37
N SER A 183 -10.55 6.45 12.09
CA SER A 183 -11.30 7.07 10.98
C SER A 183 -12.68 6.45 10.76
N SER A 184 -12.86 5.15 11.02
CA SER A 184 -14.10 4.43 10.68
C SER A 184 -14.66 3.58 11.83
N SER A 185 -14.34 3.92 13.08
CA SER A 185 -14.62 3.07 14.26
C SER A 185 -13.98 1.66 14.15
N LYS A 186 -14.25 0.77 15.12
CA LYS A 186 -13.61 -0.56 15.21
C LYS A 186 -13.80 -1.46 13.98
N GLU A 187 -14.81 -1.18 13.15
CA GLU A 187 -15.13 -1.88 11.90
C GLU A 187 -14.33 -1.38 10.68
N GLY A 188 -13.47 -0.38 10.88
CA GLY A 188 -12.58 0.15 9.84
C GLY A 188 -11.42 -0.76 9.48
N VAL A 189 -11.04 -1.72 10.35
CA VAL A 189 -9.86 -2.57 10.18
C VAL A 189 -10.25 -4.05 10.16
N ASP A 190 -9.74 -4.81 9.19
CA ASP A 190 -9.85 -6.28 9.21
C ASP A 190 -8.87 -6.89 10.23
N TRP A 191 -9.38 -7.22 11.41
CA TRP A 191 -8.62 -7.84 12.51
C TRP A 191 -8.17 -9.27 12.22
N SER A 192 -8.87 -10.00 11.34
CA SER A 192 -8.47 -11.36 10.96
C SER A 192 -7.23 -11.29 10.07
N LEU A 193 -7.26 -10.39 9.08
CA LEU A 193 -6.12 -10.13 8.20
C LEU A 193 -4.93 -9.58 8.99
N PHE A 194 -5.14 -8.59 9.86
CA PHE A 194 -4.07 -8.05 10.69
C PHE A 194 -3.38 -9.12 11.55
N ARG A 195 -4.16 -10.01 12.16
CA ARG A 195 -3.60 -11.14 12.91
C ARG A 195 -2.82 -12.11 12.02
N ASN A 196 -3.30 -12.39 10.81
CA ASN A 196 -2.57 -13.23 9.85
C ASN A 196 -1.23 -12.60 9.44
N ILE A 197 -1.19 -11.27 9.29
CA ILE A 197 0.05 -10.52 9.02
C ILE A 197 1.04 -10.69 10.19
N ILE A 198 0.58 -10.55 11.43
CA ILE A 198 1.43 -10.76 12.62
C ILE A 198 1.99 -12.18 12.65
N TYR A 199 1.15 -13.21 12.41
CA TYR A 199 1.63 -14.58 12.34
C TYR A 199 2.66 -14.77 11.24
N ALA A 200 2.47 -14.16 10.07
CA ALA A 200 3.45 -14.21 9.00
C ALA A 200 4.80 -13.62 9.46
N TRP A 201 4.82 -12.46 10.12
CA TRP A 201 6.06 -11.85 10.62
C TRP A 201 6.79 -12.70 11.66
N VAL A 202 6.05 -13.33 12.58
CA VAL A 202 6.65 -14.20 13.60
C VAL A 202 7.22 -15.47 12.99
N ILE A 203 6.58 -16.02 11.95
CA ILE A 203 6.97 -17.26 11.29
C ILE A 203 8.12 -17.04 10.30
N THR A 204 8.19 -15.89 9.62
CA THR A 204 9.22 -15.62 8.61
C THR A 204 10.62 -15.57 9.21
N VAL A 205 10.79 -15.00 10.41
CA VAL A 205 12.10 -14.90 11.10
C VAL A 205 12.75 -16.27 11.37
N PRO A 206 12.10 -17.23 12.07
CA PRO A 206 12.70 -18.53 12.34
C PRO A 206 12.91 -19.34 11.06
N ILE A 207 11.99 -19.26 10.09
CA ILE A 207 12.17 -19.96 8.81
C ILE A 207 13.39 -19.41 8.05
N ALA A 208 13.54 -18.09 7.96
CA ALA A 208 14.69 -17.48 7.32
C ALA A 208 16.01 -17.85 8.03
N ALA A 209 16.01 -17.83 9.37
CA ALA A 209 17.17 -18.23 10.16
C ALA A 209 17.55 -19.70 9.96
N LEU A 210 16.56 -20.60 9.99
CA LEU A 210 16.78 -22.03 9.76
C LEU A 210 17.29 -22.31 8.35
N LEU A 211 16.69 -21.71 7.31
CA LEU A 211 17.14 -21.86 5.93
C LEU A 211 18.57 -21.34 5.75
N SER A 212 18.89 -20.17 6.31
CA SER A 212 20.25 -19.62 6.28
C SER A 212 21.25 -20.56 6.97
N ALA A 213 20.92 -21.07 8.16
CA ALA A 213 21.78 -22.00 8.89
C ALA A 213 22.01 -23.32 8.13
N LEU A 214 20.96 -23.90 7.53
CA LEU A 214 21.06 -25.14 6.76
C LEU A 214 21.91 -24.98 5.49
N ILE A 215 21.73 -23.88 4.76
CA ILE A 215 22.54 -23.57 3.57
C ILE A 215 24.01 -23.39 3.98
N MET A 216 24.27 -22.64 5.06
CA MET A 216 25.64 -22.45 5.54
C MET A 216 26.28 -23.76 6.00
N PHE A 217 25.56 -24.59 6.76
CA PHE A 217 26.04 -25.90 7.18
C PHE A 217 26.37 -26.80 5.97
N SER A 218 25.52 -26.79 4.95
CA SER A 218 25.75 -27.55 3.71
C SER A 218 26.99 -27.07 2.96
N LEU A 219 27.20 -25.75 2.88
CA LEU A 219 28.39 -25.17 2.26
C LEU A 219 29.68 -25.51 3.01
N ILE A 220 29.67 -25.44 4.35
CA ILE A 220 30.84 -25.81 5.17
C ILE A 220 31.15 -27.30 5.02
N SER A 221 30.12 -28.15 4.96
CA SER A 221 30.32 -29.60 4.84
C SER A 221 30.85 -30.02 3.46
N LEU A 222 30.77 -29.16 2.46
CA LEU A 222 31.24 -29.40 1.09
C LEU A 222 32.71 -28.97 0.86
N ILE A 223 33.22 -28.07 1.71
CA ILE A 223 34.59 -27.52 1.66
C ILE A 223 35.51 -28.39 2.54
#